data_AF-A0A9D7NTC2-F1
#
_entry.id   AF-A0A9D7NTC2-F1
#
_cell.length_a   1.000
_cell.length_b   1.000
_cell.length_c   1.000
_cell.angle_alpha   90.00
_cell.angle_beta   90.00
_cell.angle_gamma   90.00
#
_symmetry.space_group_name_H-M   'P 1'
#
loop_
_entity.id
_entity.type
_entity.pdbx_description
1 polymer ?
#
loop_
_entity_poly.entity_id
_entity_poly.type
_entity_poly.pdbx_seq_one_letter_code
_entity_poly.pdbx_strand_id
1 'polypeptide(L)' 'MRLQRGHDLTAQERAEGKYPVMGSAGQNGTHNKSKASGPGVVVGRSGASVGRVHYVPVDYWPQKHVRLR' A
#
# COMPACT_ATOMS: atom_id res chain seq x y z
N MET A 1 -33.23 8.63 -1.21
CA MET A 1 -32.28 7.99 -2.14
C MET A 1 -30.91 8.00 -1.45
N ARG A 2 -30.47 6.85 -0.92
CA ARG A 2 -29.29 6.76 -0.05
C ARG A 2 -28.06 6.70 -0.96
N LEU A 3 -27.27 7.78 -1.01
CA LEU A 3 -25.98 7.80 -1.69
C LEU A 3 -25.11 6.75 -0.98
N GLN A 4 -24.85 5.62 -1.65
CA GLN A 4 -23.88 4.65 -1.18
C GLN A 4 -22.53 5.36 -1.23
N ARG A 5 -22.08 5.85 -0.06
CA ARG A 5 -20.70 6.29 0.14
C ARG A 5 -19.84 5.12 -0.29
N GLY A 6 -19.07 5.31 -1.36
CA GLY A 6 -18.09 4.32 -1.81
C GLY A 6 -17.31 3.86 -0.59
N HIS A 7 -17.10 2.55 -0.48
CA HIS A 7 -16.40 1.92 0.63
C HIS A 7 -15.09 2.68 0.94
N ASP A 8 -15.16 3.65 1.84
CA ASP A 8 -14.03 4.14 2.59
C ASP A 8 -13.46 2.90 3.24
N LEU A 9 -12.23 2.54 2.87
CA LEU A 9 -11.42 1.58 3.61
C LEU A 9 -11.44 2.06 5.06
N THR A 10 -12.33 1.48 5.86
CA THR A 10 -12.54 1.90 7.24
C THR A 10 -11.21 1.72 7.95
N ALA A 11 -10.84 2.71 8.77
CA ALA A 11 -9.64 2.64 9.60
C ALA A 11 -9.57 1.34 10.44
N GLN A 12 -10.68 0.62 10.59
CA GLN A 12 -10.75 -0.72 11.19
C GLN A 12 -9.98 -1.82 10.43
N GLU A 13 -9.71 -1.67 9.13
CA GLU A 13 -8.80 -2.59 8.41
C GLU A 13 -7.33 -2.16 8.51
N ARG A 14 -7.04 -0.96 9.06
CA ARG A 14 -5.67 -0.56 9.40
C ARG A 14 -5.26 -1.24 10.70
N ALA A 15 -4.90 -2.52 10.60
CA ALA A 15 -4.28 -3.21 11.71
C ALA A 15 -2.84 -2.72 11.87
N GLU A 16 -2.58 -1.75 12.75
CA GLU A 16 -1.21 -1.31 13.06
C GLU A 16 -0.32 -2.53 13.33
N GLY A 17 0.85 -2.55 12.69
CA GLY A 17 1.74 -3.69 12.81
C GLY A 17 3.15 -3.39 12.32
N LYS A 18 3.95 -4.45 12.20
CA LYS A 18 5.38 -4.32 11.89
C LYS A 18 5.69 -4.16 10.40
N TYR A 19 4.75 -4.44 9.51
CA TYR A 19 4.99 -4.42 8.07
C TYR A 19 4.51 -3.10 7.46
N PRO A 20 5.36 -2.36 6.72
CA PRO A 20 4.93 -1.12 6.09
C PRO A 20 3.88 -1.38 5.00
N VAL A 21 2.86 -0.53 4.95
CA VAL A 21 1.88 -0.53 3.85
C VAL A 21 2.40 0.39 2.76
N MET A 22 2.69 -0.18 1.60
CA MET A 22 3.32 0.53 0.49
C MET A 22 2.32 0.83 -0.62
N GLY A 23 2.04 2.12 -0.82
CA GLY A 23 1.24 2.63 -1.92
C GLY A 23 2.08 3.23 -3.03
N SER A 24 1.41 3.75 -4.06
CA SER A 24 2.08 4.37 -5.21
C SER A 24 2.83 5.66 -4.86
N ALA A 25 2.44 6.34 -3.77
CA ALA A 25 3.11 7.52 -3.25
C ALA A 25 4.17 7.22 -2.16
N GLY A 26 4.37 5.95 -1.80
CA GLY A 26 5.27 5.51 -0.73
C GLY A 26 4.53 4.85 0.43
N GLN A 27 5.16 4.83 1.61
CA GLN A 27 4.59 4.23 2.80
C GLN A 27 3.37 5.03 3.29
N ASN A 28 2.24 4.35 3.50
CA ASN A 28 0.97 4.94 3.93
C ASN A 28 0.40 4.18 5.14
N GLY A 29 1.24 4.02 6.17
CA GLY A 29 0.90 3.30 7.40
C GLY A 29 1.60 1.95 7.54
N THR A 30 1.11 1.13 8.47
CA THR A 30 1.61 -0.22 8.74
C THR A 30 0.47 -1.23 8.86
N HIS A 31 0.80 -2.50 8.63
CA HIS A 31 -0.09 -3.64 8.74
C HIS A 31 0.55 -4.74 9.60
N ASN A 32 -0.26 -5.47 10.35
CA ASN A 32 0.18 -6.68 11.06
C ASN A 32 0.45 -7.90 10.16
N LYS A 33 0.19 -7.81 8.85
CA LYS A 33 0.43 -8.87 7.87
C LYS A 33 1.25 -8.33 6.70
N SER A 34 2.20 -9.14 6.21
CA SER A 34 2.87 -8.90 4.93
C SER A 34 2.13 -9.64 3.83
N LYS A 35 2.09 -9.03 2.64
CA LYS A 35 1.56 -9.65 1.40
C LYS A 35 2.67 -9.92 0.39
N ALA A 36 3.82 -9.27 0.57
CA ALA A 36 5.02 -9.46 -0.21
C ALA A 36 6.19 -9.62 0.77
N SER A 37 7.06 -10.58 0.49
CA SER A 37 8.34 -10.71 1.19
C SER A 37 9.33 -9.67 0.65
N GLY A 38 10.10 -9.07 1.55
CA GLY A 38 11.17 -8.15 1.20
C GLY A 38 12.50 -8.88 0.96
N PRO A 39 13.52 -8.18 0.43
CA PRO A 39 13.45 -6.82 -0.10
C PRO A 39 12.72 -6.77 -1.46
N GLY A 40 12.05 -5.66 -1.75
CA GLY A 40 11.33 -5.49 -3.02
C GLY A 40 11.14 -4.03 -3.42
N VAL A 41 10.79 -3.82 -4.70
CA VAL A 41 10.59 -2.49 -5.26
C VAL A 41 9.13 -2.25 -5.57
N VAL A 42 8.62 -1.11 -5.10
CA VAL A 42 7.25 -0.65 -5.30
C VAL A 42 7.26 0.50 -6.30
N VAL A 43 6.61 0.30 -7.44
CA VAL A 43 6.52 1.31 -8.50
C VAL A 43 5.08 1.82 -8.63
N GLY A 44 4.89 3.13 -8.50
CA GLY A 44 3.61 3.79 -8.76
C GLY A 44 3.31 3.86 -10.26
N ARG A 45 2.12 3.40 -10.66
CA ARG A 45 1.73 3.25 -12.08
C ARG A 45 0.53 4.10 -12.51
N SER A 46 -0.03 4.94 -11.64
CA SER A 46 -1.22 5.72 -11.95
C SER A 46 -1.27 7.07 -11.22
N GLY A 47 -1.94 8.05 -11.84
CA GLY A 47 -2.12 9.41 -11.31
C GLY A 47 -0.81 10.18 -11.09
N ALA A 48 -0.78 11.04 -10.07
CA ALA A 48 0.40 11.85 -9.69
C ALA A 48 1.61 11.04 -9.18
N SER A 49 1.48 9.71 -9.12
CA SER A 49 2.50 8.78 -8.64
C SER A 49 3.14 7.92 -9.73
N VAL A 50 2.81 8.14 -11.01
CA VAL A 50 3.47 7.45 -12.13
C VAL A 50 4.97 7.69 -12.08
N GLY A 51 5.77 6.62 -12.10
CA GLY A 51 7.24 6.70 -12.12
C GLY A 51 7.89 6.87 -10.76
N ARG A 52 7.13 7.00 -9.66
CA ARG A 52 7.70 6.96 -8.31
C ARG A 52 8.10 5.52 -7.97
N VAL A 53 9.33 5.38 -7.51
CA VAL A 53 9.92 4.09 -7.12
C VAL A 53 10.28 4.18 -5.65
N HIS A 54 9.81 3.20 -4.87
CA HIS A 54 10.10 3.08 -3.45
C HIS A 54 10.73 1.71 -3.20
N TYR A 55 11.94 1.72 -2.65
CA TYR A 55 12.61 0.50 -2.21
C TYR A 55 12.17 0.14 -0.80
N VAL A 56 11.94 -1.15 -0.56
CA VAL A 56 11.49 -1.67 0.73
C VAL A 56 12.43 -2.79 1.16
N PRO A 57 13.22 -2.61 2.22
CA PRO A 57 14.19 -3.62 2.65
C PRO A 57 13.58 -4.77 3.46
N VAL A 58 12.29 -4.67 3.80
CA VAL A 58 11.56 -5.60 4.68
C VAL A 58 10.29 -6.09 4.01
N ASP A 59 9.73 -7.18 4.52
CA ASP A 59 8.39 -7.65 4.18
C ASP A 59 7.36 -6.52 4.29
N TYR A 60 6.45 -6.43 3.33
CA TYR A 60 5.54 -5.29 3.21
C TYR A 60 4.18 -5.67 2.66
N TRP A 61 3.25 -4.72 2.75
CA TRP A 61 1.90 -4.86 2.20
C TRP A 61 1.69 -3.89 1.03
N PRO A 62 1.74 -4.37 -0.22
CA PRO A 62 1.48 -3.52 -1.38
C PRO A 62 0.00 -3.18 -1.54
N GLN A 63 -0.29 -1.91 -1.87
CA GLN A 63 -1.63 -1.47 -2.26
C GLN A 63 -1.90 -1.73 -3.75
N LYS A 64 -3.18 -1.89 -4.09
CA LYS A 64 -3.73 -2.28 -5.41
C LYS A 64 -3.18 -1.58 -6.68
N HIS A 65 -2.54 -0.41 -6.58
CA HIS A 65 -2.01 0.35 -7.71
C HIS A 65 -0.49 0.29 -7.88
N VAL A 66 0.18 -0.65 -7.21
CA VAL A 66 1.65 -0.82 -7.31
C VAL A 66 2.02 -2.14 -7.97
N ARG A 67 3.13 -2.17 -8.70
CA ARG A 67 3.72 -3.40 -9.24
C ARG A 67 4.95 -3.77 -8.42
N LEU A 68 5.04 -5.05 -8.04
CA LEU A 68 6.21 -5.62 -7.35
C LEU A 68 7.23 -6.07 -8.40
N ARG A 69 8.49 -5.72 -8.20
CA ARG A 69 9.65 -6.29 -8.89
C ARG A 69 10.74 -6.61 -7.89
#